data_AF-D3BS74-F1
#
_entry.id   AF-D3BS74-F1
#
_cell.length_a   1.000
_cell.length_b   1.000
_cell.length_c   1.000
_cell.angle_alpha   90.00
_cell.angle_beta   90.00
_cell.angle_gamma   90.00
#
_symmetry.space_group_name_H-M   'P 1'
#
loop_
_entity.id
_entity.type
_entity.pdbx_description
1 polymer ?
#
loop_
_entity_poly.entity_id
_entity_poly.type
_entity_poly.pdbx_seq_one_letter_code
_entity_poly.pdbx_strand_id
1 'polypeptide(L)'
;MNSQTNKIVNLSYLILNKIIRYLNDNIDIICFSLVCKRWYNDRDKYLIFNTDRINLFSLHNSTDTNQCYQHFKLPSYYNIFKKSIQLKMNCILTIGDENFSVKYDYFYDELNKLTSIPCNVSDIYIQFYDSLPKDEKEYLDRLLSESQSLTDLNGCSTLKYGLPKSIKSLSLIEFDEILVKGSLPNSLQELYIDDIYQEILPGVLPDGLLSVTLDRYHYEILPGLLPNGLEKLSLEGYHLEIQPGVFPSSLKSLSLLSYERNSIDSTSWEDSIEMKSYFPISWFQAISSLSNLQTLILDFKYKKQEANIFNLKYLSPNIVSLVIKIPNIVLKGTMPTSLKRINLGEFRFKIDEIFPETNQYHLESFEYRNNCFIPMPPNIKINNLSVSGESKQSTIALPSGVRSIFLNIKWSGSKKKKIVFSDNDVTDQTSRRSLKLLRLPTFIEGPPKFELPNTIEYLDIGYNELDDISEFIPSTLKTLVFSVQSNININIPNDFEYEHSFKLVSNLKDQLFKP
;
A
#
# COMPACT_ATOMS: atom_id res chain seq x y z
N MET A 1 41.50 -29.67 11.68
CA MET A 1 40.32 -30.40 12.21
C MET A 1 39.75 -31.28 11.11
N ASN A 2 39.51 -32.56 11.40
CA ASN A 2 39.13 -33.57 10.41
C ASN A 2 37.69 -33.33 9.92
N SER A 3 37.51 -32.84 8.69
CA SER A 3 36.21 -32.39 8.15
C SER A 3 35.21 -33.53 7.91
N GLN A 4 35.65 -34.80 7.96
CA GLN A 4 34.82 -35.96 7.65
C GLN A 4 33.82 -36.35 8.74
N THR A 5 34.03 -35.94 10.01
CA THR A 5 33.11 -36.29 11.12
C THR A 5 32.15 -35.17 11.52
N ASN A 6 32.37 -33.96 11.00
CA ASN A 6 31.51 -32.82 11.35
C ASN A 6 30.17 -32.91 10.60
N LYS A 7 29.07 -33.08 11.34
CA LYS A 7 27.72 -33.24 10.78
C LYS A 7 27.26 -32.02 9.97
N ILE A 8 27.70 -30.81 10.34
CA ILE A 8 27.35 -29.57 9.65
C ILE A 8 28.11 -29.49 8.32
N VAL A 9 29.42 -29.72 8.31
CA VAL A 9 30.21 -29.75 7.07
C VAL A 9 29.67 -30.80 6.08
N ASN A 10 29.07 -31.88 6.61
CA ASN A 10 28.59 -32.99 5.81
C ASN A 10 27.12 -32.96 5.38
N LEU A 11 26.43 -31.82 5.52
CA LEU A 11 25.07 -31.64 5.00
C LEU A 11 24.97 -31.98 3.50
N SER A 12 23.80 -32.49 3.09
CA SER A 12 23.52 -32.79 1.68
C SER A 12 23.34 -31.51 0.87
N TYR A 13 23.57 -31.57 -0.45
CA TYR A 13 23.39 -30.40 -1.33
C TYR A 13 21.94 -29.90 -1.34
N LEU A 14 20.95 -30.76 -1.13
CA LEU A 14 19.55 -30.36 -1.00
C LEU A 14 19.32 -29.47 0.24
N ILE A 15 19.91 -29.85 1.37
CA ILE A 15 19.82 -29.06 2.60
C ILE A 15 20.59 -27.75 2.43
N LEU A 16 21.81 -27.79 1.87
CA LEU A 16 22.60 -26.59 1.61
C LEU A 16 21.88 -25.62 0.68
N ASN A 17 21.25 -26.11 -0.39
CA ASN A 17 20.44 -25.29 -1.29
C ASN A 17 19.22 -24.69 -0.57
N LYS A 18 18.54 -25.48 0.28
CA LYS A 18 17.42 -24.98 1.09
C LYS A 18 17.86 -23.90 2.08
N ILE A 19 19.04 -24.02 2.69
CA ILE A 19 19.62 -22.99 3.57
C ILE A 19 19.90 -21.71 2.78
N ILE A 20 20.55 -21.82 1.62
CA ILE A 20 20.84 -20.68 0.75
C ILE A 20 19.57 -19.91 0.36
N ARG A 21 18.45 -20.59 0.12
CA ARG A 21 17.17 -19.95 -0.20
C ARG A 21 16.61 -19.06 0.93
N TYR A 22 17.12 -19.17 2.15
CA TYR A 22 16.79 -18.28 3.26
C TYR A 22 17.81 -17.16 3.46
N LEU A 23 18.92 -17.15 2.70
CA LEU A 23 19.88 -16.05 2.67
C LEU A 23 19.44 -15.03 1.62
N ASN A 24 19.16 -13.81 2.06
CA ASN A 24 18.61 -12.79 1.18
C ASN A 24 19.69 -12.06 0.36
N ASP A 25 20.90 -11.89 0.91
CA ASP A 25 22.01 -11.19 0.26
C ASP A 25 22.96 -12.15 -0.48
N ASN A 26 23.36 -11.79 -1.69
CA ASN A 26 24.35 -12.54 -2.46
C ASN A 26 25.74 -12.53 -1.81
N ILE A 27 26.07 -11.51 -1.01
CA ILE A 27 27.29 -11.46 -0.20
C ILE A 27 27.25 -12.56 0.87
N ASP A 28 26.12 -12.71 1.58
CA ASP A 28 25.94 -13.76 2.58
C ASP A 28 26.04 -15.15 1.96
N ILE A 29 25.49 -15.33 0.75
CA ILE A 29 25.58 -16.57 -0.01
C ILE A 29 27.05 -16.92 -0.33
N ILE A 30 27.85 -15.93 -0.73
CA ILE A 30 29.29 -16.13 -0.96
C ILE A 30 29.99 -16.48 0.36
N CYS A 31 29.79 -15.68 1.41
CA CYS A 31 30.36 -15.91 2.73
C CYS A 31 30.02 -17.31 3.27
N PHE A 32 28.78 -17.76 3.07
CA PHE A 32 28.33 -19.11 3.44
C PHE A 32 29.19 -20.19 2.77
N SER A 33 29.47 -20.05 1.47
CA SER A 33 30.32 -21.02 0.77
C SER A 33 31.78 -21.00 1.22
N LEU A 34 32.27 -19.88 1.78
CA LEU A 34 33.64 -19.72 2.27
C LEU A 34 33.88 -20.31 3.67
N VAL A 35 32.82 -20.71 4.39
CA VAL A 35 32.91 -21.26 5.76
C VAL A 35 33.81 -22.50 5.86
N CYS A 36 33.79 -23.38 4.86
CA CYS A 36 34.67 -24.54 4.85
C CYS A 36 35.06 -25.00 3.44
N LYS A 37 36.19 -25.71 3.35
CA LYS A 37 36.77 -26.18 2.08
C LYS A 37 35.81 -27.03 1.24
N ARG A 38 35.01 -27.91 1.86
CA ARG A 38 34.05 -28.76 1.14
C ARG A 38 32.98 -27.90 0.47
N TRP A 39 32.37 -26.99 1.22
CA TRP A 39 31.33 -26.10 0.72
C TRP A 39 31.87 -25.22 -0.41
N TYR A 40 33.03 -24.59 -0.21
CA TYR A 40 33.66 -23.81 -1.27
C TYR A 40 33.94 -24.65 -2.53
N ASN A 41 34.51 -25.84 -2.40
CA ASN A 41 34.84 -26.69 -3.55
C ASN A 41 33.59 -27.21 -4.28
N ASP A 42 32.51 -27.48 -3.56
CA ASP A 42 31.26 -28.02 -4.11
C ASP A 42 30.23 -26.94 -4.48
N ARG A 43 30.57 -25.65 -4.37
CA ARG A 43 29.64 -24.51 -4.52
C ARG A 43 28.74 -24.58 -5.75
N ASP A 44 29.24 -25.01 -6.90
CA ASP A 44 28.46 -25.12 -8.15
C ASP A 44 27.29 -26.12 -8.07
N LYS A 45 27.31 -27.05 -7.11
CA LYS A 45 26.29 -28.10 -6.93
C LYS A 45 25.08 -27.64 -6.13
N TYR A 46 25.21 -26.58 -5.32
CA TYR A 46 24.16 -26.18 -4.38
C TYR A 46 23.89 -24.67 -4.34
N LEU A 47 24.83 -23.84 -4.80
CA LEU A 47 24.72 -22.38 -4.79
C LEU A 47 24.04 -21.87 -6.07
N ILE A 48 23.08 -20.98 -5.89
CA ILE A 48 22.43 -20.15 -6.92
C ILE A 48 22.36 -18.75 -6.30
N PHE A 49 22.67 -17.72 -7.07
CA PHE A 49 22.51 -16.35 -6.60
C PHE A 49 21.05 -15.92 -6.63
N ASN A 50 20.67 -15.06 -5.70
CA ASN A 50 19.41 -14.36 -5.70
C ASN A 50 19.41 -13.30 -6.82
N THR A 51 18.73 -13.59 -7.92
CA THR A 51 18.64 -12.73 -9.11
C THR A 51 17.72 -11.53 -8.96
N ASP A 52 16.93 -11.45 -7.90
CA ASP A 52 16.06 -10.30 -7.65
C ASP A 52 16.86 -9.12 -7.11
N ARG A 53 18.04 -9.38 -6.54
CA ARG A 53 18.94 -8.36 -5.98
C ARG A 53 20.19 -8.15 -6.80
N ILE A 54 20.37 -8.93 -7.86
CA ILE A 54 21.36 -8.59 -8.87
C ILE A 54 20.72 -7.46 -9.64
N ASN A 55 21.23 -6.24 -9.43
CA ASN A 55 21.05 -5.17 -10.38
C ASN A 55 21.84 -5.60 -11.62
N LEU A 56 21.26 -6.53 -12.38
CA LEU A 56 21.62 -6.76 -13.76
C LEU A 56 21.48 -5.35 -14.31
N PHE A 57 22.59 -4.69 -14.63
CA PHE A 57 22.52 -3.43 -15.36
C PHE A 57 21.57 -3.72 -16.49
N SER A 58 20.38 -3.20 -16.32
CA SER A 58 19.19 -3.57 -17.05
C SER A 58 19.55 -3.64 -18.50
N LEU A 59 19.31 -4.80 -19.13
CA LEU A 59 19.81 -5.01 -20.48
C LEU A 59 19.17 -3.96 -21.38
N HIS A 60 19.95 -2.93 -21.68
CA HIS A 60 19.48 -1.74 -22.35
C HIS A 60 19.58 -1.98 -23.83
N ASN A 61 18.43 -1.93 -24.49
CA ASN A 61 18.28 -2.25 -25.90
C ASN A 61 18.92 -3.58 -26.32
N SER A 62 18.92 -4.57 -25.41
CA SER A 62 19.59 -5.84 -25.63
C SER A 62 18.85 -6.98 -24.92
N THR A 63 18.86 -8.15 -25.52
CA THR A 63 18.50 -9.42 -24.87
C THR A 63 19.74 -10.27 -24.58
N ASP A 64 20.94 -9.78 -24.92
CA ASP A 64 22.19 -10.49 -24.73
C ASP A 64 22.62 -10.45 -23.25
N THR A 65 22.18 -11.47 -22.52
CA THR A 65 22.58 -11.71 -21.13
C THR A 65 24.08 -11.82 -20.92
N ASN A 66 24.91 -11.95 -21.99
CA ASN A 66 26.35 -11.89 -21.85
C ASN A 66 26.88 -10.54 -21.38
N GLN A 67 26.14 -9.46 -21.64
CA GLN A 67 26.52 -8.12 -21.19
C GLN A 67 26.50 -8.00 -19.66
N CYS A 68 25.59 -8.72 -18.99
CA CYS A 68 25.52 -8.78 -17.52
C CYS A 68 26.84 -9.28 -16.88
N TYR A 69 27.66 -10.02 -17.63
CA TYR A 69 28.89 -10.62 -17.12
C TYR A 69 30.08 -9.64 -17.04
N GLN A 70 30.03 -8.50 -17.72
CA GLN A 70 31.17 -7.58 -17.80
C GLN A 70 31.56 -6.98 -16.45
N HIS A 71 30.59 -6.84 -15.54
CA HIS A 71 30.79 -6.22 -14.24
C HIS A 71 31.04 -7.23 -13.10
N PHE A 72 30.88 -8.54 -13.35
CA PHE A 72 31.06 -9.57 -12.32
C PHE A 72 32.52 -10.03 -12.24
N LYS A 73 33.24 -9.58 -11.21
CA LYS A 73 34.71 -9.73 -11.09
C LYS A 73 35.21 -10.95 -10.31
N LEU A 74 34.35 -11.92 -9.97
CA LEU A 74 34.72 -13.10 -9.17
C LEU A 74 34.80 -14.37 -10.04
N PRO A 75 35.99 -14.76 -10.56
CA PRO A 75 36.10 -15.89 -11.48
C PRO A 75 35.59 -17.20 -10.89
N SER A 76 35.86 -17.44 -9.60
CA SER A 76 35.42 -18.65 -8.89
C SER A 76 33.90 -18.83 -8.84
N TYR A 77 33.12 -17.75 -8.96
CA TYR A 77 31.65 -17.78 -8.91
C TYR A 77 31.01 -17.48 -10.27
N TYR A 78 31.81 -17.24 -11.30
CA TYR A 78 31.35 -16.79 -12.61
C TYR A 78 30.32 -17.75 -13.24
N ASN A 79 30.60 -19.04 -13.21
CA ASN A 79 29.68 -20.05 -13.77
C ASN A 79 28.36 -20.12 -12.98
N ILE A 80 28.41 -19.90 -11.67
CA ILE A 80 27.21 -19.88 -10.82
C ILE A 80 26.38 -18.65 -11.12
N PHE A 81 27.03 -17.49 -11.26
CA PHE A 81 26.39 -16.25 -11.69
C PHE A 81 25.70 -16.44 -13.05
N LYS A 82 26.43 -16.93 -14.06
CA LYS A 82 25.88 -17.24 -15.38
C LYS A 82 24.67 -18.16 -15.32
N LYS A 83 24.79 -19.28 -14.60
CA LYS A 83 23.69 -20.22 -14.41
C LYS A 83 22.49 -19.56 -13.71
N SER A 84 22.73 -18.68 -12.73
CA SER A 84 21.67 -17.99 -12.00
C SER A 84 20.89 -17.05 -12.93
N ILE A 85 21.57 -16.29 -13.78
CA ILE A 85 20.92 -15.39 -14.76
C ILE A 85 20.10 -16.19 -15.78
N GLN A 86 20.66 -17.28 -16.31
CA GLN A 86 19.97 -18.14 -17.29
C GLN A 86 18.72 -18.83 -16.74
N LEU A 87 18.64 -19.03 -15.42
CA LEU A 87 17.49 -19.64 -14.76
C LEU A 87 16.45 -18.62 -14.29
N LYS A 88 16.71 -17.31 -14.49
CA LYS A 88 15.76 -16.27 -14.10
C LYS A 88 14.51 -16.38 -14.98
N MET A 89 13.38 -16.57 -14.32
CA MET A 89 12.05 -16.56 -14.90
C MET A 89 11.30 -15.34 -14.36
N ASN A 90 10.18 -15.03 -15.00
CA ASN A 90 9.29 -13.93 -14.64
C ASN A 90 9.98 -12.55 -14.70
N CYS A 91 10.74 -12.35 -15.78
CA CYS A 91 11.46 -11.12 -16.00
C CYS A 91 10.50 -9.99 -16.40
N ILE A 92 10.89 -8.77 -16.02
CA ILE A 92 10.17 -7.53 -16.36
C ILE A 92 10.86 -6.85 -17.54
N LEU A 93 10.10 -6.61 -18.61
CA LEU A 93 10.54 -5.80 -19.76
C LEU A 93 9.84 -4.45 -19.73
N THR A 94 10.61 -3.37 -19.67
CA THR A 94 10.11 -2.00 -19.75
C THR A 94 10.45 -1.41 -21.11
N ILE A 95 9.49 -0.74 -21.73
CA ILE A 95 9.67 -0.04 -23.01
C ILE A 95 9.29 1.42 -22.79
N GLY A 96 10.21 2.36 -23.05
CA GLY A 96 9.96 3.78 -22.76
C GLY A 96 11.21 4.58 -22.37
N ASP A 97 11.04 5.56 -21.49
CA ASP A 97 12.11 6.44 -21.00
C ASP A 97 12.61 5.98 -19.59
N GLU A 98 13.91 6.09 -19.33
CA GLU A 98 14.55 5.63 -18.09
C GLU A 98 14.10 6.42 -16.84
N ASN A 99 13.40 7.55 -17.04
CA ASN A 99 12.99 8.44 -15.96
C ASN A 99 11.93 7.85 -14.99
N PHE A 100 11.39 6.65 -15.28
CA PHE A 100 10.41 5.99 -14.41
C PHE A 100 11.07 4.93 -13.50
N SER A 101 10.83 5.07 -12.19
CA SER A 101 11.40 4.25 -11.12
C SER A 101 10.76 2.86 -10.97
N VAL A 102 10.49 2.15 -12.07
CA VAL A 102 10.11 0.73 -12.00
C VAL A 102 11.39 -0.10 -11.98
N LYS A 103 11.40 -1.22 -11.27
CA LYS A 103 12.48 -2.21 -11.37
C LYS A 103 12.27 -3.04 -12.63
N TYR A 104 13.29 -3.18 -13.47
CA TYR A 104 13.21 -3.92 -14.73
C TYR A 104 14.44 -4.82 -14.95
N ASP A 105 14.26 -5.84 -15.78
CA ASP A 105 15.31 -6.76 -16.21
C ASP A 105 15.81 -6.43 -17.62
N TYR A 106 14.88 -6.09 -18.50
CA TYR A 106 15.11 -5.64 -19.85
C TYR A 106 14.53 -4.24 -20.02
N PHE A 107 15.25 -3.37 -20.71
CA PHE A 107 14.77 -2.03 -21.01
C PHE A 107 15.05 -1.65 -22.44
N TYR A 108 14.06 -1.03 -23.08
CA TYR A 108 14.15 -0.59 -24.45
C TYR A 108 13.57 0.82 -24.60
N ASP A 109 14.44 1.79 -24.86
CA ASP A 109 14.06 3.12 -25.38
C ASP A 109 14.09 3.14 -26.92
N GLU A 110 14.83 2.22 -27.54
CA GLU A 110 14.91 2.02 -29.00
C GLU A 110 14.19 0.71 -29.40
N LEU A 111 12.89 0.81 -29.66
CA LEU A 111 12.04 -0.36 -29.96
C LEU A 111 12.53 -1.17 -31.18
N ASN A 112 13.16 -0.53 -32.17
CA ASN A 112 13.71 -1.19 -33.36
C ASN A 112 14.78 -2.26 -33.03
N LYS A 113 15.39 -2.23 -31.84
CA LYS A 113 16.35 -3.25 -31.38
C LYS A 113 15.66 -4.45 -30.74
N LEU A 114 14.39 -4.34 -30.37
CA LEU A 114 13.60 -5.44 -29.82
C LEU A 114 13.08 -6.31 -30.97
N THR A 115 13.72 -7.46 -31.20
CA THR A 115 13.36 -8.36 -32.31
C THR A 115 12.34 -9.43 -31.92
N SER A 116 12.25 -9.76 -30.63
CA SER A 116 11.31 -10.72 -30.07
C SER A 116 11.17 -10.50 -28.57
N ILE A 117 10.03 -10.89 -28.00
CA ILE A 117 9.85 -10.93 -26.54
C ILE A 117 10.57 -12.17 -25.99
N PRO A 118 11.54 -12.01 -25.07
CA PRO A 118 12.22 -13.16 -24.47
C PRO A 118 11.25 -14.09 -23.74
N CYS A 119 11.44 -15.41 -23.86
CA CYS A 119 10.52 -16.41 -23.29
C CYS A 119 10.49 -16.46 -21.76
N ASN A 120 11.44 -15.81 -21.08
CA ASN A 120 11.48 -15.65 -19.64
C ASN A 120 10.80 -14.36 -19.15
N VAL A 121 10.32 -13.50 -20.06
CA VAL A 121 9.55 -12.29 -19.74
C VAL A 121 8.08 -12.67 -19.53
N SER A 122 7.56 -12.35 -18.35
CA SER A 122 6.14 -12.51 -17.99
C SER A 122 5.42 -11.17 -17.86
N ASP A 123 6.16 -10.09 -17.64
CA ASP A 123 5.62 -8.77 -17.33
C ASP A 123 6.17 -7.75 -18.31
N ILE A 124 5.28 -6.98 -18.94
CA ILE A 124 5.66 -5.88 -19.82
C ILE A 124 5.02 -4.59 -19.33
N TYR A 125 5.84 -3.53 -19.25
CA TYR A 125 5.41 -2.17 -18.96
C TYR A 125 5.76 -1.28 -20.14
N ILE A 126 4.73 -0.79 -20.84
CA ILE A 126 4.89 0.13 -21.96
C ILE A 126 4.59 1.53 -21.45
N GLN A 127 5.56 2.43 -21.57
CA GLN A 127 5.44 3.83 -21.17
C GLN A 127 5.30 4.70 -22.42
N PHE A 128 4.51 5.77 -22.30
CA PHE A 128 4.33 6.78 -23.36
C PHE A 128 4.03 6.15 -24.73
N TYR A 129 3.17 5.11 -24.75
CA TYR A 129 2.78 4.41 -25.97
C TYR A 129 2.41 5.44 -27.06
N ASP A 130 1.77 6.55 -26.68
CA ASP A 130 1.27 7.58 -27.60
C ASP A 130 2.33 8.40 -28.30
N SER A 131 3.52 8.49 -27.71
CA SER A 131 4.67 9.13 -28.32
C SER A 131 5.33 8.25 -29.39
N LEU A 132 5.01 6.95 -29.45
CA LEU A 132 5.58 6.04 -30.44
C LEU A 132 4.98 6.31 -31.84
N PRO A 133 5.83 6.32 -32.88
CA PRO A 133 5.36 6.30 -34.27
C PRO A 133 4.39 5.15 -34.53
N LYS A 134 3.43 5.35 -35.44
CA LYS A 134 2.38 4.35 -35.72
C LYS A 134 2.95 2.99 -36.15
N ASP A 135 3.99 2.99 -36.97
CA ASP A 135 4.69 1.79 -37.44
C ASP A 135 5.38 1.04 -36.30
N GLU A 136 5.94 1.76 -35.33
CA GLU A 136 6.52 1.18 -34.12
C GLU A 136 5.47 0.55 -33.21
N LYS A 137 4.31 1.22 -33.04
CA LYS A 137 3.14 0.68 -32.33
C LYS A 137 2.69 -0.66 -32.93
N GLU A 138 2.42 -0.67 -34.24
CA GLU A 138 2.00 -1.88 -34.94
C GLU A 138 3.04 -3.01 -34.87
N TYR A 139 4.33 -2.65 -34.89
CA TYR A 139 5.41 -3.61 -34.72
C TYR A 139 5.41 -4.24 -33.31
N LEU A 140 5.28 -3.43 -32.26
CA LEU A 140 5.22 -3.88 -30.88
C LEU A 140 4.00 -4.78 -30.65
N ASP A 141 2.82 -4.37 -31.10
CA ASP A 141 1.59 -5.15 -30.88
C ASP A 141 1.68 -6.55 -31.49
N ARG A 142 2.33 -6.67 -32.67
CA ARG A 142 2.62 -7.97 -33.28
C ARG A 142 3.54 -8.81 -32.39
N LEU A 143 4.64 -8.24 -31.88
CA LEU A 143 5.54 -8.95 -30.96
C LEU A 143 4.83 -9.41 -29.69
N LEU A 144 3.95 -8.56 -29.14
CA LEU A 144 3.13 -8.89 -27.97
C LEU A 144 2.21 -10.07 -28.27
N SER A 145 1.52 -10.06 -29.40
CA SER A 145 0.58 -11.13 -29.81
C SER A 145 1.23 -12.50 -29.97
N GLU A 146 2.52 -12.54 -30.33
CA GLU A 146 3.29 -13.77 -30.52
C GLU A 146 3.88 -14.35 -29.22
N SER A 147 3.85 -13.58 -28.13
CA SER A 147 4.40 -14.01 -26.84
C SER A 147 3.57 -15.13 -26.21
N GLN A 148 4.26 -16.16 -25.69
CA GLN A 148 3.63 -17.29 -25.00
C GLN A 148 3.83 -17.27 -23.48
N SER A 149 4.74 -16.41 -23.00
CA SER A 149 5.12 -16.32 -21.59
C SER A 149 4.47 -15.13 -20.87
N LEU A 150 3.93 -14.17 -21.62
CA LEU A 150 3.35 -12.94 -21.09
C LEU A 150 2.11 -13.24 -20.24
N THR A 151 2.14 -12.84 -18.97
CA THR A 151 1.01 -12.91 -18.04
C THR A 151 0.49 -11.54 -17.69
N ASP A 152 1.32 -10.51 -17.69
CA ASP A 152 0.96 -9.18 -17.22
C ASP A 152 1.40 -8.12 -18.24
N LEU A 153 0.43 -7.40 -18.81
CA LEU A 153 0.66 -6.40 -19.85
C LEU A 153 0.11 -5.05 -19.41
N ASN A 154 0.99 -4.06 -19.25
CA ASN A 154 0.64 -2.71 -18.86
C ASN A 154 0.91 -1.70 -19.97
N GLY A 155 -0.07 -0.83 -20.25
CA GLY A 155 0.05 0.20 -21.28
C GLY A 155 -0.32 -0.29 -22.69
N CYS A 156 -1.24 -1.25 -22.79
CA CYS A 156 -1.78 -1.69 -24.08
C CYS A 156 -2.86 -0.71 -24.55
N SER A 157 -2.84 -0.31 -25.82
CA SER A 157 -3.78 0.67 -26.37
C SER A 157 -4.66 0.13 -27.51
N THR A 158 -4.43 -1.12 -27.94
CA THR A 158 -5.19 -1.76 -29.03
C THR A 158 -5.31 -3.28 -28.83
N LEU A 159 -6.45 -3.84 -29.22
CA LEU A 159 -6.68 -5.28 -29.26
C LEU A 159 -6.66 -5.85 -30.70
N LYS A 160 -6.41 -5.00 -31.69
CA LYS A 160 -6.49 -5.34 -33.13
C LYS A 160 -5.65 -6.56 -33.52
N TYR A 161 -4.48 -6.74 -32.92
CA TYR A 161 -3.54 -7.84 -33.22
C TYR A 161 -3.78 -9.08 -32.36
N GLY A 162 -4.73 -9.01 -31.43
CA GLY A 162 -5.00 -10.05 -30.44
C GLY A 162 -4.02 -10.02 -29.28
N LEU A 163 -4.45 -10.65 -28.18
CA LEU A 163 -3.67 -10.78 -26.96
C LEU A 163 -3.23 -12.24 -26.76
N PRO A 164 -2.04 -12.47 -26.18
CA PRO A 164 -1.65 -13.78 -25.70
C PRO A 164 -2.70 -14.41 -24.78
N LYS A 165 -3.00 -15.68 -25.02
CA LYS A 165 -3.96 -16.46 -24.23
C LYS A 165 -3.49 -16.75 -22.80
N SER A 166 -2.25 -16.40 -22.46
CA SER A 166 -1.66 -16.56 -21.13
C SER A 166 -1.87 -15.34 -20.22
N ILE A 167 -2.35 -14.21 -20.75
CA ILE A 167 -2.53 -12.97 -19.99
C ILE A 167 -3.52 -13.16 -18.86
N LYS A 168 -3.12 -12.70 -17.68
CA LYS A 168 -3.88 -12.69 -16.42
C LYS A 168 -4.15 -11.27 -15.93
N SER A 169 -3.24 -10.33 -16.15
CA SER A 169 -3.44 -8.91 -15.87
C SER A 169 -3.25 -8.07 -17.12
N LEU A 170 -4.18 -7.16 -17.37
CA LEU A 170 -4.15 -6.25 -18.51
C LEU A 170 -4.49 -4.83 -18.04
N SER A 171 -3.63 -3.88 -18.38
CA SER A 171 -3.90 -2.45 -18.26
C SER A 171 -4.02 -1.84 -19.66
N LEU A 172 -5.23 -1.37 -19.96
CA LEU A 172 -5.58 -0.65 -21.17
C LEU A 172 -5.44 0.86 -20.90
N ILE A 173 -4.61 1.54 -21.68
CA ILE A 173 -4.31 2.98 -21.55
C ILE A 173 -4.60 3.66 -22.88
N GLU A 174 -5.29 4.80 -22.85
CA GLU A 174 -5.72 5.56 -24.04
C GLU A 174 -6.46 4.67 -25.07
N PHE A 175 -7.30 3.77 -24.56
CA PHE A 175 -7.97 2.74 -25.36
C PHE A 175 -9.30 3.24 -25.94
N ASP A 176 -9.36 3.39 -27.27
CA ASP A 176 -10.55 3.90 -28.01
C ASP A 176 -11.23 2.85 -28.90
N GLU A 177 -11.02 1.56 -28.64
CA GLU A 177 -11.70 0.50 -29.40
C GLU A 177 -12.96 0.01 -28.69
N ILE A 178 -13.95 -0.43 -29.46
CA ILE A 178 -15.15 -1.07 -28.90
C ILE A 178 -14.78 -2.47 -28.41
N LEU A 179 -14.99 -2.73 -27.12
CA LEU A 179 -14.86 -4.06 -26.56
C LEU A 179 -16.03 -4.94 -27.03
N VAL A 180 -15.70 -6.02 -27.74
CA VAL A 180 -16.66 -7.02 -28.19
C VAL A 180 -16.43 -8.34 -27.46
N LYS A 181 -17.49 -9.14 -27.29
CA LYS A 181 -17.38 -10.44 -26.64
C LYS A 181 -16.28 -11.30 -27.29
N GLY A 182 -15.31 -11.72 -26.49
CA GLY A 182 -14.17 -12.52 -26.93
C GLY A 182 -12.92 -11.72 -27.36
N SER A 183 -12.93 -10.39 -27.27
CA SER A 183 -11.73 -9.56 -27.49
C SER A 183 -10.70 -9.71 -26.37
N LEU A 184 -11.15 -9.99 -25.14
CA LEU A 184 -10.32 -10.23 -23.97
C LEU A 184 -10.11 -11.74 -23.76
N PRO A 185 -8.90 -12.18 -23.31
CA PRO A 185 -8.63 -13.60 -23.10
C PRO A 185 -9.38 -14.14 -21.88
N ASN A 186 -9.87 -15.39 -21.97
CA ASN A 186 -10.59 -16.04 -20.87
C ASN A 186 -9.73 -16.31 -19.62
N SER A 187 -8.41 -16.23 -19.74
CA SER A 187 -7.46 -16.34 -18.62
C SER A 187 -7.35 -15.07 -17.79
N LEU A 188 -7.93 -13.95 -18.26
CA LEU A 188 -7.83 -12.64 -17.63
C LEU A 188 -8.50 -12.64 -16.25
N GLN A 189 -7.77 -12.18 -15.25
CA GLN A 189 -8.19 -12.10 -13.85
C GLN A 189 -8.24 -10.65 -13.36
N GLU A 190 -7.39 -9.78 -13.90
CA GLU A 190 -7.30 -8.37 -13.51
C GLU A 190 -7.35 -7.49 -14.76
N LEU A 191 -8.23 -6.49 -14.74
CA LEU A 191 -8.39 -5.53 -15.81
C LEU A 191 -8.39 -4.12 -15.24
N TYR A 192 -7.47 -3.30 -15.74
CA TYR A 192 -7.45 -1.86 -15.52
C TYR A 192 -7.73 -1.19 -16.87
N ILE A 193 -8.65 -0.23 -16.88
CA ILE A 193 -8.91 0.61 -18.05
C ILE A 193 -8.81 2.06 -17.61
N ASP A 194 -7.85 2.78 -18.19
CA ASP A 194 -7.73 4.22 -18.08
C ASP A 194 -8.55 4.90 -19.18
N ASP A 195 -9.47 5.77 -18.80
CA ASP A 195 -10.31 6.59 -19.69
C ASP A 195 -10.96 5.80 -20.83
N ILE A 196 -12.14 5.22 -20.59
CA ILE A 196 -12.85 4.53 -21.66
C ILE A 196 -13.78 5.46 -22.41
N TYR A 197 -13.55 5.59 -23.72
CA TYR A 197 -14.39 6.38 -24.60
C TYR A 197 -15.60 5.63 -25.12
N GLN A 198 -15.70 4.32 -24.89
CA GLN A 198 -16.74 3.44 -25.39
C GLN A 198 -17.50 2.72 -24.26
N GLU A 199 -18.79 2.44 -24.47
CA GLU A 199 -19.61 1.70 -23.51
C GLU A 199 -19.22 0.21 -23.46
N ILE A 200 -19.10 -0.34 -22.25
CA ILE A 200 -18.92 -1.79 -22.05
C ILE A 200 -20.30 -2.45 -21.96
N LEU A 201 -20.64 -3.26 -22.95
CA LEU A 201 -21.92 -3.97 -22.97
C LEU A 201 -21.93 -5.20 -22.03
N PRO A 202 -23.10 -5.59 -21.48
CA PRO A 202 -23.24 -6.82 -20.70
C PRO A 202 -22.70 -8.07 -21.40
N GLY A 203 -21.93 -8.88 -20.67
CA GLY A 203 -21.33 -10.12 -21.17
C GLY A 203 -20.10 -9.95 -22.08
N VAL A 204 -19.55 -8.74 -22.19
CA VAL A 204 -18.27 -8.48 -22.89
C VAL A 204 -17.07 -8.85 -22.01
N LEU A 205 -17.12 -8.54 -20.73
CA LEU A 205 -16.06 -8.90 -19.77
C LEU A 205 -16.02 -10.42 -19.54
N PRO A 206 -14.83 -11.04 -19.43
CA PRO A 206 -14.70 -12.48 -19.25
C PRO A 206 -15.17 -12.93 -17.85
N ASP A 207 -15.78 -14.12 -17.78
CA ASP A 207 -16.32 -14.67 -16.51
C ASP A 207 -15.24 -14.95 -15.45
N GLY A 208 -13.98 -15.12 -15.87
CA GLY A 208 -12.83 -15.39 -14.99
C GLY A 208 -12.27 -14.16 -14.27
N LEU A 209 -12.83 -12.96 -14.53
CA LEU A 209 -12.32 -11.71 -14.01
C LEU A 209 -12.62 -11.56 -12.50
N LEU A 210 -11.57 -11.28 -11.73
CA LEU A 210 -11.61 -11.15 -10.27
C LEU A 210 -11.48 -9.69 -9.81
N SER A 211 -10.79 -8.85 -10.58
CA SER A 211 -10.56 -7.45 -10.26
C SER A 211 -10.76 -6.56 -11.48
N VAL A 212 -11.54 -5.51 -11.32
CA VAL A 212 -11.77 -4.48 -12.34
C VAL A 212 -11.51 -3.11 -11.74
N THR A 213 -10.70 -2.32 -12.43
CA THR A 213 -10.58 -0.88 -12.18
C THR A 213 -10.97 -0.15 -13.45
N LEU A 214 -11.97 0.73 -13.35
CA LEU A 214 -12.38 1.63 -14.42
C LEU A 214 -12.11 3.05 -13.97
N ASP A 215 -11.25 3.76 -14.67
CA ASP A 215 -11.01 5.18 -14.49
C ASP A 215 -11.81 5.98 -15.54
N ARG A 216 -12.42 7.09 -15.10
CA ARG A 216 -13.25 7.99 -15.92
C ARG A 216 -14.30 7.26 -16.76
N TYR A 217 -14.97 6.25 -16.20
CA TYR A 217 -16.05 5.55 -16.89
C TYR A 217 -17.30 6.45 -17.02
N HIS A 218 -17.64 6.85 -18.25
CA HIS A 218 -18.70 7.83 -18.53
C HIS A 218 -20.08 7.24 -18.87
N TYR A 219 -20.24 5.91 -18.81
CA TYR A 219 -21.46 5.20 -19.20
C TYR A 219 -22.16 4.55 -18.02
N GLU A 220 -23.45 4.21 -18.13
CA GLU A 220 -24.17 3.56 -17.01
C GLU A 220 -23.63 2.14 -16.76
N ILE A 221 -23.53 1.74 -15.49
CA ILE A 221 -23.23 0.35 -15.13
C ILE A 221 -24.51 -0.48 -15.20
N LEU A 222 -24.69 -1.19 -16.31
CA LEU A 222 -25.85 -2.04 -16.56
C LEU A 222 -25.77 -3.38 -15.79
N PRO A 223 -26.92 -3.97 -15.40
CA PRO A 223 -26.97 -5.33 -14.87
C PRO A 223 -26.32 -6.34 -15.83
N GLY A 224 -25.40 -7.16 -15.32
CA GLY A 224 -24.65 -8.15 -16.12
C GLY A 224 -23.44 -7.60 -16.89
N LEU A 225 -23.11 -6.31 -16.74
CA LEU A 225 -21.84 -5.73 -17.20
C LEU A 225 -20.67 -6.35 -16.44
N LEU A 226 -20.74 -6.34 -15.11
CA LEU A 226 -19.73 -6.91 -14.24
C LEU A 226 -19.95 -8.43 -14.10
N PRO A 227 -18.89 -9.25 -14.22
CA PRO A 227 -19.02 -10.69 -14.14
C PRO A 227 -19.39 -11.17 -12.72
N ASN A 228 -20.14 -12.26 -12.65
CA ASN A 228 -20.66 -12.81 -11.38
C ASN A 228 -19.58 -13.28 -10.39
N GLY A 229 -18.35 -13.51 -10.87
CA GLY A 229 -17.20 -13.90 -10.05
C GLY A 229 -16.36 -12.73 -9.53
N LEU A 230 -16.68 -11.49 -9.89
CA LEU A 230 -15.86 -10.32 -9.58
C LEU A 230 -15.76 -10.10 -8.07
N GLU A 231 -14.53 -10.01 -7.55
CA GLU A 231 -14.27 -9.84 -6.12
C GLU A 231 -13.91 -8.39 -5.76
N LYS A 232 -13.28 -7.66 -6.69
CA LYS A 232 -12.80 -6.30 -6.47
C LYS A 232 -13.26 -5.38 -7.60
N LEU A 233 -13.83 -4.23 -7.22
CA LEU A 233 -14.20 -3.17 -8.14
C LEU A 233 -13.66 -1.84 -7.64
N SER A 234 -12.96 -1.13 -8.51
CA SER A 234 -12.60 0.27 -8.30
C SER A 234 -13.18 1.12 -9.43
N LEU A 235 -13.92 2.15 -9.07
CA LEU A 235 -14.44 3.16 -9.99
C LEU A 235 -13.81 4.49 -9.60
N GLU A 236 -13.01 5.06 -10.50
CA GLU A 236 -12.44 6.40 -10.33
C GLU A 236 -13.11 7.38 -11.30
N GLY A 237 -13.55 8.53 -10.81
CA GLY A 237 -14.21 9.55 -11.64
C GLY A 237 -15.54 9.11 -12.25
N TYR A 238 -16.24 8.12 -11.67
CA TYR A 238 -17.56 7.68 -12.14
C TYR A 238 -18.66 8.61 -11.62
N HIS A 239 -19.33 9.36 -12.50
CA HIS A 239 -20.26 10.43 -12.09
C HIS A 239 -21.76 10.09 -12.18
N LEU A 240 -22.12 8.93 -12.74
CA LEU A 240 -23.51 8.56 -12.98
C LEU A 240 -24.17 7.89 -11.76
N GLU A 241 -25.49 7.72 -11.82
CA GLU A 241 -26.22 7.01 -10.77
C GLU A 241 -25.86 5.51 -10.77
N ILE A 242 -25.85 4.89 -9.58
CA ILE A 242 -25.60 3.45 -9.40
C ILE A 242 -26.90 2.83 -8.92
N GLN A 243 -27.56 2.08 -9.79
CA GLN A 243 -28.82 1.43 -9.45
C GLN A 243 -28.60 0.23 -8.52
N PRO A 244 -29.55 -0.08 -7.62
CA PRO A 244 -29.48 -1.29 -6.81
C PRO A 244 -29.42 -2.55 -7.68
N GLY A 245 -28.58 -3.52 -7.32
CA GLY A 245 -28.47 -4.81 -8.01
C GLY A 245 -27.54 -4.84 -9.24
N VAL A 246 -26.87 -3.74 -9.58
CA VAL A 246 -25.88 -3.71 -10.68
C VAL A 246 -24.54 -4.36 -10.31
N PHE A 247 -24.20 -4.37 -9.02
CA PHE A 247 -22.99 -4.99 -8.52
C PHE A 247 -23.19 -6.49 -8.27
N PRO A 248 -22.19 -7.33 -8.60
CA PRO A 248 -22.27 -8.77 -8.37
C PRO A 248 -22.19 -9.10 -6.89
N SER A 249 -22.95 -10.11 -6.44
CA SER A 249 -22.99 -10.52 -5.03
C SER A 249 -21.67 -11.07 -4.49
N SER A 250 -20.74 -11.48 -5.37
CA SER A 250 -19.38 -11.94 -5.04
C SER A 250 -18.46 -10.83 -4.54
N LEU A 251 -18.84 -9.56 -4.71
CA LEU A 251 -17.95 -8.43 -4.47
C LEU A 251 -17.53 -8.33 -3.00
N LYS A 252 -16.21 -8.37 -2.77
CA LYS A 252 -15.57 -8.28 -1.45
C LYS A 252 -14.97 -6.91 -1.19
N SER A 253 -14.56 -6.20 -2.25
CA SER A 253 -13.96 -4.87 -2.16
C SER A 253 -14.58 -3.92 -3.16
N LEU A 254 -15.07 -2.78 -2.68
CA LEU A 254 -15.59 -1.69 -3.50
C LEU A 254 -14.83 -0.40 -3.19
N SER A 255 -14.30 0.23 -4.22
CA SER A 255 -13.63 1.53 -4.16
C SER A 255 -14.32 2.51 -5.09
N LEU A 256 -14.77 3.64 -4.55
CA LEU A 256 -15.36 4.75 -5.29
C LEU A 256 -14.49 5.98 -5.03
N LEU A 257 -13.79 6.43 -6.07
CA LEU A 257 -12.74 7.46 -6.00
C LEU A 257 -13.09 8.64 -6.90
N SER A 258 -12.60 9.83 -6.55
CA SER A 258 -12.63 11.03 -7.39
C SER A 258 -14.02 11.42 -7.94
N TYR A 259 -15.11 11.08 -7.24
CA TYR A 259 -16.46 11.58 -7.55
C TYR A 259 -16.51 13.10 -7.38
N GLU A 260 -16.77 13.80 -8.48
CA GLU A 260 -17.18 15.20 -8.47
C GLU A 260 -18.67 15.25 -8.85
N ARG A 261 -19.52 15.75 -7.95
CA ARG A 261 -20.91 16.02 -8.31
C ARG A 261 -20.94 17.23 -9.23
N ASN A 262 -21.11 17.01 -10.54
CA ASN A 262 -21.48 18.09 -11.45
C ASN A 262 -22.80 18.70 -10.95
N SER A 263 -22.82 20.01 -10.76
CA SER A 263 -24.04 20.73 -10.40
C SER A 263 -25.02 20.65 -11.57
N ILE A 264 -25.86 19.62 -11.57
CA ILE A 264 -27.01 19.53 -12.49
C ILE A 264 -28.17 20.29 -11.85
N ASP A 265 -28.77 21.16 -12.66
CA ASP A 265 -29.92 22.02 -12.39
C ASP A 265 -30.99 21.34 -11.53
N SER A 266 -31.15 21.90 -10.34
CA SER A 266 -32.20 21.56 -9.40
C SER A 266 -33.47 22.36 -9.71
N THR A 267 -34.37 21.77 -10.48
CA THR A 267 -35.80 22.14 -10.45
C THR A 267 -36.59 20.99 -9.85
N SER A 268 -36.32 20.66 -8.59
CA SER A 268 -37.25 19.96 -7.68
C SER A 268 -36.61 19.83 -6.30
N TRP A 269 -36.46 20.97 -5.62
CA TRP A 269 -36.25 20.98 -4.18
C TRP A 269 -37.60 21.09 -3.49
N GLU A 270 -38.21 19.95 -3.17
CA GLU A 270 -39.29 19.89 -2.20
C GLU A 270 -38.95 18.87 -1.11
N ASP A 271 -38.54 19.43 0.03
CA ASP A 271 -38.80 19.00 1.40
C ASP A 271 -38.75 17.50 1.74
N SER A 272 -37.54 17.01 1.98
CA SER A 272 -37.32 15.99 3.03
C SER A 272 -35.97 16.17 3.72
N ILE A 273 -35.98 16.10 5.05
CA ILE A 273 -34.77 16.21 5.89
C ILE A 273 -33.77 15.06 5.64
N GLU A 274 -34.17 14.03 4.88
CA GLU A 274 -33.32 12.94 4.38
C GLU A 274 -32.41 13.35 3.21
N MET A 275 -32.61 14.54 2.61
CA MET A 275 -31.98 14.98 1.35
C MET A 275 -30.61 15.69 1.52
N LYS A 276 -30.01 15.70 2.72
CA LYS A 276 -28.65 16.23 2.98
C LYS A 276 -27.54 15.20 2.79
N SER A 277 -27.78 14.16 2.01
CA SER A 277 -26.74 13.18 1.71
C SER A 277 -26.01 13.51 0.41
N TYR A 278 -24.68 13.42 0.46
CA TYR A 278 -23.81 13.59 -0.70
C TYR A 278 -24.08 12.54 -1.79
N PHE A 279 -24.52 11.35 -1.35
CA PHE A 279 -24.77 10.22 -2.21
C PHE A 279 -26.25 10.18 -2.62
N PRO A 280 -26.54 9.86 -3.89
CA PRO A 280 -27.86 9.39 -4.27
C PRO A 280 -28.30 8.23 -3.36
N ILE A 281 -29.59 8.16 -3.03
CA ILE A 281 -30.13 7.07 -2.19
C ILE A 281 -29.89 5.69 -2.81
N SER A 282 -29.89 5.63 -4.14
CA SER A 282 -29.58 4.46 -4.96
C SER A 282 -28.19 3.89 -4.70
N TRP A 283 -27.17 4.75 -4.50
CA TRP A 283 -25.81 4.31 -4.16
C TRP A 283 -25.79 3.60 -2.80
N PHE A 284 -26.47 4.14 -1.81
CA PHE A 284 -26.58 3.49 -0.50
C PHE A 284 -27.30 2.16 -0.58
N GLN A 285 -28.38 2.09 -1.37
CA GLN A 285 -29.12 0.86 -1.59
C GLN A 285 -28.24 -0.18 -2.30
N ALA A 286 -27.49 0.22 -3.33
CA ALA A 286 -26.55 -0.64 -4.02
C ALA A 286 -25.47 -1.19 -3.07
N ILE A 287 -24.81 -0.33 -2.28
CA ILE A 287 -23.78 -0.74 -1.30
C ILE A 287 -24.40 -1.66 -0.24
N SER A 288 -25.58 -1.33 0.28
CA SER A 288 -26.24 -2.11 1.33
C SER A 288 -26.68 -3.50 0.87
N SER A 289 -26.87 -3.70 -0.45
CA SER A 289 -27.20 -5.01 -1.03
C SER A 289 -26.02 -5.98 -1.06
N LEU A 290 -24.79 -5.50 -0.86
CA LEU A 290 -23.56 -6.29 -0.94
C LEU A 290 -23.27 -7.02 0.38
N SER A 291 -23.87 -8.19 0.56
CA SER A 291 -23.74 -9.00 1.78
C SER A 291 -22.31 -9.52 2.05
N ASN A 292 -21.51 -9.74 0.99
CA ASN A 292 -20.13 -10.24 1.07
C ASN A 292 -19.07 -9.12 1.15
N LEU A 293 -19.49 -7.85 1.17
CA LEU A 293 -18.55 -6.72 1.16
C LEU A 293 -17.74 -6.67 2.45
N GLN A 294 -16.41 -6.72 2.31
CA GLN A 294 -15.44 -6.67 3.41
C GLN A 294 -14.69 -5.34 3.45
N THR A 295 -14.47 -4.71 2.30
CA THR A 295 -13.74 -3.45 2.19
C THR A 295 -14.56 -2.42 1.41
N LEU A 296 -14.74 -1.25 1.99
CA LEU A 296 -15.34 -0.09 1.33
C LEU A 296 -14.37 1.09 1.40
N ILE A 297 -14.06 1.67 0.24
CA ILE A 297 -13.24 2.87 0.10
C ILE A 297 -14.07 3.94 -0.62
N LEU A 298 -14.21 5.09 0.03
CA LEU A 298 -14.87 6.28 -0.50
C LEU A 298 -13.90 7.44 -0.39
N ASP A 299 -13.39 7.96 -1.51
CA ASP A 299 -12.45 9.09 -1.52
C ASP A 299 -12.91 10.14 -2.53
N PHE A 300 -13.42 11.26 -2.05
CA PHE A 300 -14.03 12.29 -2.88
C PHE A 300 -13.49 13.68 -2.57
N LYS A 301 -13.15 14.41 -3.62
CA LYS A 301 -12.64 15.78 -3.53
C LYS A 301 -13.82 16.74 -3.68
N TYR A 302 -14.22 17.42 -2.60
CA TYR A 302 -15.32 18.38 -2.62
C TYR A 302 -14.86 19.78 -2.21
N LYS A 303 -15.30 20.79 -2.97
CA LYS A 303 -14.91 22.21 -2.79
C LYS A 303 -15.94 23.05 -2.02
N LYS A 304 -17.16 22.57 -1.81
CA LYS A 304 -18.25 23.35 -1.17
C LYS A 304 -18.31 23.11 0.35
N GLN A 305 -18.81 24.11 1.08
CA GLN A 305 -18.69 24.21 2.55
C GLN A 305 -19.84 23.56 3.34
N GLU A 306 -20.86 23.01 2.68
CA GLU A 306 -22.02 22.44 3.37
C GLU A 306 -21.75 21.03 3.90
N ALA A 307 -22.21 20.78 5.13
CA ALA A 307 -22.03 19.50 5.81
C ALA A 307 -22.98 18.44 5.24
N ASN A 308 -22.44 17.32 4.76
CA ASN A 308 -23.20 16.19 4.23
C ASN A 308 -23.33 15.06 5.25
N ILE A 309 -24.44 14.32 5.24
CA ILE A 309 -24.66 13.20 6.17
C ILE A 309 -24.36 11.86 5.48
N PHE A 310 -23.57 11.02 6.16
CA PHE A 310 -23.38 9.61 5.82
C PHE A 310 -23.98 8.75 6.94
N ASN A 311 -25.03 7.99 6.62
CA ASN A 311 -25.67 7.11 7.58
C ASN A 311 -25.03 5.72 7.53
N LEU A 312 -24.42 5.31 8.64
CA LEU A 312 -23.71 4.03 8.79
C LEU A 312 -24.65 2.81 8.71
N LYS A 313 -25.97 3.00 8.79
CA LYS A 313 -26.96 1.91 8.62
C LYS A 313 -26.88 1.20 7.26
N TYR A 314 -26.30 1.86 6.26
CA TYR A 314 -26.14 1.31 4.91
C TYR A 314 -24.87 0.48 4.74
N LEU A 315 -24.01 0.41 5.75
CA LEU A 315 -22.84 -0.45 5.71
C LEU A 315 -23.25 -1.92 5.90
N SER A 316 -22.61 -2.81 5.14
CA SER A 316 -22.75 -4.24 5.35
C SER A 316 -22.29 -4.62 6.77
N PRO A 317 -23.01 -5.49 7.49
CA PRO A 317 -22.62 -5.94 8.83
C PRO A 317 -21.34 -6.79 8.84
N ASN A 318 -20.84 -7.20 7.67
CA ASN A 318 -19.61 -8.00 7.52
C ASN A 318 -18.37 -7.16 7.16
N ILE A 319 -18.51 -5.83 7.09
CA ILE A 319 -17.42 -4.95 6.69
C ILE A 319 -16.25 -5.01 7.69
N VAL A 320 -15.04 -5.24 7.19
CA VAL A 320 -13.81 -5.37 7.98
C VAL A 320 -12.95 -4.10 7.88
N SER A 321 -12.98 -3.44 6.72
CA SER A 321 -12.16 -2.27 6.42
C SER A 321 -13.01 -1.16 5.82
N LEU A 322 -12.96 0.02 6.43
CA LEU A 322 -13.69 1.20 5.97
C LEU A 322 -12.75 2.38 5.81
N VAL A 323 -12.72 2.96 4.60
CA VAL A 323 -11.99 4.19 4.29
C VAL A 323 -13.00 5.22 3.80
N ILE A 324 -13.10 6.36 4.47
CA ILE A 324 -13.96 7.49 4.07
C ILE A 324 -13.14 8.77 4.10
N LYS A 325 -12.70 9.23 2.94
CA LYS A 325 -11.96 10.48 2.73
C LYS A 325 -12.84 11.45 1.98
N ILE A 326 -13.84 11.98 2.69
CA ILE A 326 -14.78 12.96 2.14
C ILE A 326 -14.76 14.17 3.07
N PRO A 327 -14.41 15.37 2.58
CA PRO A 327 -14.30 16.54 3.44
C PRO A 327 -15.69 16.98 3.92
N ASN A 328 -15.76 17.47 5.17
CA ASN A 328 -16.98 18.02 5.80
C ASN A 328 -18.15 17.02 5.93
N ILE A 329 -17.88 15.71 6.03
CA ILE A 329 -18.93 14.71 6.23
C ILE A 329 -19.31 14.54 7.70
N VAL A 330 -20.59 14.33 7.96
CA VAL A 330 -21.17 14.01 9.26
C VAL A 330 -21.55 12.54 9.27
N LEU A 331 -20.85 11.74 10.08
CA LEU A 331 -21.19 10.34 10.28
C LEU A 331 -22.34 10.22 11.28
N LYS A 332 -23.38 9.46 10.94
CA LYS A 332 -24.54 9.18 11.80
C LYS A 332 -24.83 7.69 11.90
N GLY A 333 -25.35 7.26 13.05
CA GLY A 333 -25.62 5.86 13.35
C GLY A 333 -24.40 5.13 13.91
N THR A 334 -24.45 3.81 13.94
CA THR A 334 -23.49 2.95 14.65
C THR A 334 -22.59 2.18 13.70
N MET A 335 -21.29 2.12 14.01
CA MET A 335 -20.32 1.32 13.28
C MET A 335 -20.58 -0.18 13.46
N PRO A 336 -20.54 -1.00 12.38
CA PRO A 336 -20.57 -2.45 12.50
C PRO A 336 -19.44 -2.99 13.38
N THR A 337 -19.75 -3.96 14.25
CA THR A 337 -18.77 -4.55 15.18
C THR A 337 -17.74 -5.47 14.50
N SER A 338 -17.96 -5.82 13.23
CA SER A 338 -17.02 -6.56 12.38
C SER A 338 -15.78 -5.74 11.98
N LEU A 339 -15.82 -4.42 12.12
CA LEU A 339 -14.76 -3.52 11.69
C LEU A 339 -13.46 -3.78 12.44
N LYS A 340 -12.36 -3.83 11.69
CA LYS A 340 -11.00 -3.93 12.20
C LYS A 340 -10.13 -2.76 11.77
N ARG A 341 -10.38 -2.19 10.60
CA ARG A 341 -9.59 -1.09 10.04
C ARG A 341 -10.50 0.07 9.65
N ILE A 342 -10.20 1.24 10.17
CA ILE A 342 -10.95 2.46 9.92
C ILE A 342 -9.97 3.55 9.53
N ASN A 343 -10.17 4.20 8.37
CA ASN A 343 -9.46 5.41 7.98
C ASN A 343 -10.48 6.48 7.59
N LEU A 344 -10.52 7.56 8.35
CA LEU A 344 -11.47 8.65 8.14
C LEU A 344 -10.72 9.95 7.85
N GLY A 345 -11.16 10.69 6.82
CA GLY A 345 -10.63 12.00 6.43
C GLY A 345 -10.95 13.09 7.45
N GLU A 346 -11.40 14.27 7.01
CA GLU A 346 -11.91 15.32 7.92
C GLU A 346 -13.42 15.16 8.10
N PHE A 347 -13.86 14.82 9.32
CA PHE A 347 -15.26 14.48 9.61
C PHE A 347 -15.74 15.08 10.94
N ARG A 348 -17.06 15.23 11.05
CA ARG A 348 -17.76 15.62 12.28
C ARG A 348 -18.61 14.44 12.73
N PHE A 349 -18.53 14.08 14.00
CA PHE A 349 -19.28 12.97 14.53
C PHE A 349 -19.40 13.08 16.05
N LYS A 350 -20.29 12.29 16.62
CA LYS A 350 -20.36 12.06 18.07
C LYS A 350 -19.78 10.67 18.33
N ILE A 351 -18.69 10.59 19.08
CA ILE A 351 -17.97 9.32 19.32
C ILE A 351 -18.90 8.26 19.95
N ASP A 352 -19.76 8.67 20.88
CA ASP A 352 -20.72 7.80 21.56
C ASP A 352 -21.86 7.32 20.64
N GLU A 353 -22.14 8.05 19.54
CA GLU A 353 -23.13 7.63 18.55
C GLU A 353 -22.57 6.54 17.63
N ILE A 354 -21.34 6.77 17.13
CA ILE A 354 -20.70 5.83 16.19
C ILE A 354 -20.14 4.59 16.89
N PHE A 355 -19.76 4.69 18.17
CA PHE A 355 -19.30 3.59 19.00
C PHE A 355 -20.07 3.58 20.34
N PRO A 356 -21.34 3.14 20.34
CA PRO A 356 -22.15 3.09 21.55
C PRO A 356 -21.55 2.12 22.56
N GLU A 357 -21.64 2.45 23.85
CA GLU A 357 -21.09 1.67 24.96
C GLU A 357 -21.64 0.23 25.03
N THR A 358 -22.80 -0.01 24.43
CA THR A 358 -23.43 -1.34 24.30
C THR A 358 -22.63 -2.31 23.45
N ASN A 359 -21.73 -1.81 22.60
CA ASN A 359 -20.96 -2.60 21.65
C ASN A 359 -19.48 -2.61 22.01
N GLN A 360 -18.82 -3.75 21.83
CA GLN A 360 -17.37 -3.90 22.04
C GLN A 360 -16.65 -3.92 20.70
N TYR A 361 -15.55 -3.17 20.60
CA TYR A 361 -14.77 -3.03 19.37
C TYR A 361 -13.30 -3.42 19.59
N HIS A 362 -12.74 -4.15 18.63
CA HIS A 362 -11.33 -4.52 18.59
C HIS A 362 -10.72 -4.13 17.24
N LEU A 363 -10.15 -2.93 17.18
CA LEU A 363 -9.59 -2.35 15.96
C LEU A 363 -8.10 -2.70 15.83
N GLU A 364 -7.73 -3.22 14.67
CA GLU A 364 -6.33 -3.37 14.24
C GLU A 364 -5.71 -2.00 13.92
N SER A 365 -6.50 -1.12 13.30
CA SER A 365 -6.08 0.24 12.95
C SER A 365 -7.26 1.20 12.98
N PHE A 366 -7.06 2.36 13.58
CA PHE A 366 -7.95 3.52 13.46
C PHE A 366 -7.12 4.75 13.09
N GLU A 367 -7.31 5.24 11.88
CA GLU A 367 -6.72 6.46 11.38
C GLU A 367 -7.79 7.53 11.21
N TYR A 368 -7.49 8.75 11.65
CA TYR A 368 -8.36 9.87 11.36
C TYR A 368 -7.64 11.21 11.20
N ARG A 369 -8.24 12.13 10.43
CA ARG A 369 -7.78 13.52 10.34
C ARG A 369 -8.71 14.45 11.11
N ASN A 370 -8.20 15.12 12.13
CA ASN A 370 -8.99 16.09 12.89
C ASN A 370 -8.08 17.14 13.56
N ASN A 371 -8.65 18.32 13.82
CA ASN A 371 -7.96 19.42 14.49
C ASN A 371 -7.92 19.28 16.01
N CYS A 372 -8.54 18.23 16.56
CA CYS A 372 -8.63 17.96 17.99
C CYS A 372 -8.48 16.46 18.24
N PHE A 373 -7.87 16.11 19.37
CA PHE A 373 -7.85 14.73 19.83
C PHE A 373 -9.23 14.35 20.38
N ILE A 374 -9.70 13.14 20.08
CA ILE A 374 -11.04 12.69 20.42
C ILE A 374 -10.90 11.65 21.53
N PRO A 375 -11.50 11.88 22.71
CA PRO A 375 -11.50 10.88 23.77
C PRO A 375 -12.15 9.60 23.26
N MET A 376 -11.44 8.47 23.38
CA MET A 376 -11.97 7.17 22.98
C MET A 376 -12.75 6.55 24.14
N PRO A 377 -13.97 6.05 23.90
CA PRO A 377 -14.74 5.27 24.86
C PRO A 377 -13.99 4.00 25.31
N PRO A 378 -14.18 3.55 26.56
CA PRO A 378 -13.46 2.40 27.13
C PRO A 378 -13.82 1.05 26.48
N ASN A 379 -14.94 0.98 25.77
CA ASN A 379 -15.41 -0.20 25.02
C ASN A 379 -14.68 -0.41 23.67
N ILE A 380 -13.71 0.45 23.32
CA ILE A 380 -12.93 0.35 22.09
C ILE A 380 -11.48 0.01 22.43
N LYS A 381 -10.97 -1.13 21.95
CA LYS A 381 -9.53 -1.46 21.99
C LYS A 381 -8.91 -1.23 20.62
N ILE A 382 -7.77 -0.57 20.57
CA ILE A 382 -7.12 -0.19 19.31
C ILE A 382 -5.65 -0.62 19.33
N ASN A 383 -5.22 -1.40 18.33
CA ASN A 383 -3.81 -1.73 18.22
C ASN A 383 -3.00 -0.53 17.74
N ASN A 384 -3.40 0.09 16.62
CA ASN A 384 -2.73 1.24 16.04
C ASN A 384 -3.70 2.40 15.87
N LEU A 385 -3.43 3.52 16.52
CA LEU A 385 -4.17 4.77 16.38
C LEU A 385 -3.30 5.78 15.66
N SER A 386 -3.74 6.32 14.53
CA SER A 386 -3.05 7.41 13.85
C SER A 386 -3.95 8.63 13.75
N VAL A 387 -3.43 9.79 14.14
CA VAL A 387 -4.16 11.05 14.08
C VAL A 387 -3.34 12.04 13.28
N SER A 388 -3.95 12.67 12.27
CA SER A 388 -3.32 13.69 11.45
C SER A 388 -4.09 15.02 11.49
N GLY A 389 -3.42 16.13 11.22
CA GLY A 389 -4.06 17.46 11.13
C GLY A 389 -3.30 18.57 11.86
N GLU A 390 -4.02 19.60 12.31
CA GLU A 390 -3.46 20.72 13.06
C GLU A 390 -4.23 20.94 14.36
N SER A 391 -3.54 21.00 15.50
CA SER A 391 -4.18 21.25 16.80
C SER A 391 -3.75 22.57 17.39
N LYS A 392 -4.73 23.27 17.98
CA LYS A 392 -4.56 24.47 18.83
C LYS A 392 -4.97 24.22 20.28
N GLN A 393 -5.36 22.99 20.63
CA GLN A 393 -5.80 22.65 21.98
C GLN A 393 -4.63 22.79 22.96
N SER A 394 -4.90 23.26 24.17
CA SER A 394 -3.88 23.32 25.23
C SER A 394 -3.54 21.92 25.78
N THR A 395 -4.44 20.95 25.66
CA THR A 395 -4.25 19.60 26.22
C THR A 395 -4.60 18.53 25.20
N ILE A 396 -3.75 17.51 25.08
CA ILE A 396 -4.05 16.26 24.34
C ILE A 396 -4.16 15.14 25.37
N ALA A 397 -5.35 14.55 25.49
CA ALA A 397 -5.59 13.40 26.36
C ALA A 397 -5.51 12.11 25.54
N LEU A 398 -4.48 11.29 25.79
CA LEU A 398 -4.30 10.03 25.08
C LEU A 398 -5.20 8.94 25.68
N PRO A 399 -5.85 8.11 24.84
CA PRO A 399 -6.84 7.13 25.26
C PRO A 399 -6.15 5.91 25.86
N SER A 400 -6.80 5.30 26.84
CA SER A 400 -6.39 4.00 27.40
C SER A 400 -6.75 2.87 26.43
N GLY A 401 -6.10 1.71 26.57
CA GLY A 401 -6.39 0.55 25.73
C GLY A 401 -5.84 0.60 24.30
N VAL A 402 -4.95 1.56 24.00
CA VAL A 402 -4.26 1.67 22.71
C VAL A 402 -2.82 1.18 22.80
N ARG A 403 -2.36 0.36 21.84
CA ARG A 403 -0.99 -0.18 21.83
C ARG A 403 0.04 0.75 21.18
N SER A 404 -0.33 1.41 20.10
CA SER A 404 0.53 2.27 19.30
C SER A 404 -0.21 3.53 18.90
N ILE A 405 0.36 4.71 19.15
CA ILE A 405 -0.23 6.01 18.80
C ILE A 405 0.73 6.78 17.91
N PHE A 406 0.23 7.25 16.76
CA PHE A 406 0.98 8.09 15.83
C PHE A 406 0.34 9.47 15.69
N LEU A 407 0.95 10.50 16.27
CA LEU A 407 0.45 11.87 16.21
C LEU A 407 1.12 12.63 15.06
N ASN A 408 0.57 12.51 13.86
CA ASN A 408 0.98 13.27 12.67
C ASN A 408 0.33 14.66 12.66
N ILE A 409 0.46 15.38 13.79
CA ILE A 409 -0.25 16.64 14.06
C ILE A 409 0.78 17.78 14.16
N LYS A 410 0.48 18.93 13.53
CA LYS A 410 1.16 20.19 13.84
C LYS A 410 0.50 20.85 15.05
N TRP A 411 1.23 21.04 16.14
CA TRP A 411 0.68 21.55 17.40
C TRP A 411 1.09 23.01 17.66
N SER A 412 0.18 23.93 17.35
CA SER A 412 0.35 25.39 17.52
C SER A 412 -0.40 25.91 18.77
N GLY A 413 -0.11 27.13 19.24
CA GLY A 413 -0.80 27.77 20.38
C GLY A 413 0.03 27.87 21.66
N SER A 414 -0.53 28.54 22.69
CA SER A 414 0.16 29.08 23.89
C SER A 414 1.10 28.12 24.65
N LYS A 415 2.10 28.68 25.35
CA LYS A 415 3.16 28.00 26.14
C LYS A 415 2.69 27.05 27.26
N LYS A 416 1.40 27.00 27.61
CA LYS A 416 0.85 26.08 28.63
C LYS A 416 0.19 24.87 27.97
N LYS A 417 0.97 24.06 27.26
CA LYS A 417 0.53 22.79 26.66
C LYS A 417 0.78 21.63 27.63
N LYS A 418 -0.07 20.60 27.61
CA LYS A 418 0.13 19.35 28.37
C LYS A 418 -0.35 18.14 27.58
N ILE A 419 0.42 17.05 27.60
CA ILE A 419 -0.07 15.73 27.19
C ILE A 419 -0.50 15.00 28.46
N VAL A 420 -1.74 14.53 28.49
CA VAL A 420 -2.28 13.77 29.62
C VAL A 420 -2.50 12.34 29.18
N PHE A 421 -2.00 11.41 29.97
CA PHE A 421 -2.26 9.99 29.78
C PHE A 421 -3.45 9.63 30.67
N SER A 422 -4.53 9.12 30.08
CA SER A 422 -5.81 8.87 30.77
C SER A 422 -5.73 7.80 31.88
N ASP A 423 -4.60 7.12 32.02
CA ASP A 423 -4.38 6.06 33.02
C ASP A 423 -4.10 6.55 34.45
N ASN A 424 -4.12 7.86 34.70
CA ASN A 424 -3.73 8.40 36.02
C ASN A 424 -4.80 8.27 37.13
N ASP A 425 -6.05 7.88 36.82
CA ASP A 425 -7.16 7.89 37.82
C ASP A 425 -7.93 6.57 37.97
N VAL A 426 -7.50 5.44 37.39
CA VAL A 426 -8.24 4.16 37.51
C VAL A 426 -7.47 3.13 38.37
N THR A 427 -8.12 2.68 39.43
CA THR A 427 -7.61 1.78 40.48
C THR A 427 -7.47 0.31 40.05
N ASP A 428 -7.85 -0.04 38.81
CA ASP A 428 -7.86 -1.43 38.34
C ASP A 428 -6.54 -1.81 37.65
N GLN A 429 -5.86 -2.83 38.17
CA GLN A 429 -4.49 -3.22 37.80
C GLN A 429 -4.38 -3.89 36.42
N THR A 430 -5.49 -4.29 35.81
CA THR A 430 -5.51 -5.07 34.56
C THR A 430 -5.45 -4.23 33.28
N SER A 431 -5.80 -2.94 33.35
CA SER A 431 -5.80 -2.01 32.20
C SER A 431 -4.49 -1.23 32.01
N ARG A 432 -3.54 -1.35 32.95
CA ARG A 432 -2.37 -0.46 33.13
C ARG A 432 -1.27 -0.43 32.04
N ARG A 433 -1.36 -1.15 30.91
CA ARG A 433 -0.14 -1.48 30.13
C ARG A 433 -0.30 -1.68 28.62
N SER A 434 -1.04 -0.84 27.91
CA SER A 434 -1.15 -1.02 26.44
C SER A 434 -0.11 -0.24 25.64
N LEU A 435 0.14 1.04 25.95
CA LEU A 435 0.91 1.92 25.06
C LEU A 435 2.42 1.60 25.09
N LYS A 436 2.94 1.12 23.94
CA LYS A 436 4.35 0.77 23.74
C LYS A 436 5.07 1.63 22.70
N LEU A 437 4.32 2.16 21.74
CA LEU A 437 4.84 2.91 20.59
C LEU A 437 4.15 4.26 20.55
N LEU A 438 4.93 5.34 20.53
CA LEU A 438 4.41 6.70 20.44
C LEU A 438 5.19 7.50 19.40
N ARG A 439 4.49 8.12 18.44
CA ARG A 439 5.02 9.23 17.65
C ARG A 439 4.45 10.55 18.19
N LEU A 440 5.34 11.48 18.57
CA LEU A 440 4.99 12.80 19.08
C LEU A 440 4.52 13.73 17.94
N PRO A 441 3.64 14.71 18.25
CA PRO A 441 3.28 15.75 17.30
C PRO A 441 4.44 16.70 17.07
N THR A 442 4.43 17.43 15.95
CA THR A 442 5.41 18.49 15.70
C THR A 442 5.05 19.75 16.50
N PHE A 443 5.95 20.18 17.38
CA PHE A 443 5.76 21.35 18.23
C PHE A 443 6.19 22.63 17.49
N ILE A 444 5.23 23.51 17.18
CA ILE A 444 5.53 24.75 16.42
C ILE A 444 6.17 25.84 17.30
N GLU A 445 5.87 25.85 18.60
CA GLU A 445 6.32 26.87 19.57
C GLU A 445 7.24 26.28 20.67
N GLY A 446 7.89 25.15 20.38
CA GLY A 446 8.67 24.36 21.34
C GLY A 446 7.83 23.36 22.14
N PRO A 447 8.47 22.36 22.76
CA PRO A 447 7.78 21.27 23.45
C PRO A 447 7.05 21.74 24.71
N PRO A 448 5.88 21.16 25.03
CA PRO A 448 5.28 21.29 26.35
C PRO A 448 6.14 20.66 27.45
N LYS A 449 5.84 20.99 28.71
CA LYS A 449 6.21 20.11 29.82
C LYS A 449 5.27 18.89 29.83
N PHE A 450 5.80 17.70 29.64
CA PHE A 450 5.07 16.44 29.76
C PHE A 450 5.99 15.34 30.29
N GLU A 451 5.43 14.33 30.92
CA GLU A 451 6.17 13.13 31.33
C GLU A 451 5.67 11.96 30.49
N LEU A 452 6.60 11.24 29.87
CA LEU A 452 6.29 10.04 29.11
C LEU A 452 6.14 8.83 30.05
N PRO A 453 5.08 8.00 29.88
CA PRO A 453 4.95 6.77 30.64
C PRO A 453 6.15 5.85 30.46
N ASN A 454 6.58 5.21 31.54
CA ASN A 454 7.62 4.17 31.53
C ASN A 454 7.17 2.87 30.82
N THR A 455 6.03 2.86 30.11
CA THR A 455 5.60 1.73 29.27
C THR A 455 6.09 1.86 27.83
N ILE A 456 6.55 3.04 27.42
CA ILE A 456 6.99 3.32 26.05
C ILE A 456 8.33 2.62 25.79
N GLU A 457 8.35 1.79 24.77
CA GLU A 457 9.53 1.05 24.29
C GLU A 457 10.07 1.64 22.97
N TYR A 458 9.22 2.32 22.20
CA TYR A 458 9.59 2.99 20.94
C TYR A 458 9.01 4.40 20.91
N LEU A 459 9.85 5.39 20.63
CA LEU A 459 9.52 6.80 20.57
C LEU A 459 10.00 7.37 19.25
N ASP A 460 9.09 7.95 18.50
CA ASP A 460 9.38 8.75 17.31
C ASP A 460 9.07 10.21 17.64
N ILE A 461 10.08 11.06 17.69
CA ILE A 461 9.88 12.47 18.04
C ILE A 461 9.37 13.29 16.84
N GLY A 462 9.15 12.66 15.69
CA GLY A 462 8.73 13.33 14.46
C GLY A 462 9.75 14.37 14.03
N TYR A 463 9.25 15.55 13.65
CA TYR A 463 10.06 16.69 13.20
C TYR A 463 10.52 17.62 14.35
N ASN A 464 10.54 17.13 15.58
CA ASN A 464 11.06 17.90 16.72
C ASN A 464 12.57 17.79 16.83
N GLU A 465 13.19 18.81 17.42
CA GLU A 465 14.60 18.77 17.81
C GLU A 465 14.80 17.79 18.97
N LEU A 466 15.87 17.00 18.91
CA LEU A 466 16.15 16.02 19.96
C LEU A 466 16.57 16.69 21.27
N ASP A 467 17.29 17.82 21.19
CA ASP A 467 17.76 18.60 22.36
C ASP A 467 16.58 19.00 23.25
N ASP A 468 15.48 19.41 22.62
CA ASP A 468 14.22 19.83 23.23
C ASP A 468 13.46 18.70 23.94
N ILE A 469 13.70 17.44 23.55
CA ILE A 469 12.96 16.26 24.05
C ILE A 469 13.80 15.38 24.97
N SER A 470 15.12 15.57 24.97
CA SER A 470 16.10 14.72 25.65
C SER A 470 15.79 14.44 27.13
N GLU A 471 15.34 15.46 27.87
CA GLU A 471 14.98 15.36 29.30
C GLU A 471 13.73 14.51 29.57
N PHE A 472 12.87 14.30 28.56
CA PHE A 472 11.58 13.62 28.71
C PHE A 472 11.62 12.15 28.28
N ILE A 473 12.77 11.65 27.83
CA ILE A 473 12.94 10.28 27.33
C ILE A 473 12.83 9.28 28.50
N PRO A 474 11.88 8.33 28.46
CA PRO A 474 11.70 7.37 29.54
C PRO A 474 12.86 6.36 29.56
N SER A 475 13.22 5.91 30.75
CA SER A 475 14.31 4.94 30.95
C SER A 475 14.07 3.56 30.33
N THR A 476 12.83 3.27 29.92
CA THR A 476 12.39 2.02 29.30
C THR A 476 12.51 2.00 27.78
N LEU A 477 12.96 3.11 27.18
CA LEU A 477 13.03 3.26 25.73
C LEU A 477 14.07 2.32 25.12
N LYS A 478 13.66 1.58 24.08
CA LYS A 478 14.53 0.68 23.29
C LYS A 478 14.88 1.24 21.92
N THR A 479 14.00 2.07 21.35
CA THR A 479 14.17 2.65 20.02
C THR A 479 13.73 4.10 20.01
N LEU A 480 14.59 4.97 19.49
CA LEU A 480 14.35 6.39 19.28
C LEU A 480 14.47 6.70 17.79
N VAL A 481 13.49 7.40 17.23
CA VAL A 481 13.50 7.87 15.84
C VAL A 481 13.37 9.38 15.82
N PHE A 482 14.22 10.04 15.03
CA PHE A 482 14.20 11.49 14.82
C PHE A 482 14.63 11.83 13.39
N SER A 483 14.10 12.94 12.87
CA SER A 483 14.42 13.41 11.51
C SER A 483 15.31 14.64 11.47
N VAL A 484 15.47 15.35 12.59
CA VAL A 484 16.24 16.62 12.67
C VAL A 484 17.52 16.39 13.47
N GLN A 485 18.65 16.82 12.92
CA GLN A 485 19.99 16.52 13.46
C GLN A 485 20.29 17.41 14.67
N SER A 486 20.59 16.80 15.81
CA SER A 486 20.93 17.47 17.08
C SER A 486 22.33 18.07 17.07
N ASN A 487 22.54 19.11 17.91
CA ASN A 487 23.88 19.54 18.29
C ASN A 487 24.50 18.65 19.38
N ILE A 488 23.70 17.77 20.00
CA ILE A 488 24.20 16.74 20.92
C ILE A 488 25.07 15.75 20.14
N ASN A 489 26.30 15.57 20.64
CA ASN A 489 27.30 14.68 20.08
C ASN A 489 26.97 13.23 20.46
N ILE A 490 25.98 12.64 19.79
CA ILE A 490 25.57 11.24 20.01
C ILE A 490 26.55 10.35 19.27
N ASN A 491 27.30 9.53 20.01
CA ASN A 491 28.26 8.60 19.44
C ASN A 491 27.49 7.38 18.91
N ILE A 492 27.05 7.46 17.65
CA ILE A 492 26.28 6.41 16.94
C ILE A 492 27.25 5.29 16.53
N PRO A 493 27.14 4.06 17.06
CA PRO A 493 27.94 2.91 16.61
C PRO A 493 27.71 2.62 15.11
N ASN A 494 28.74 2.16 14.39
CA ASN A 494 28.70 1.95 12.93
C ASN A 494 27.75 0.84 12.42
N ASP A 495 26.90 0.27 13.27
CA ASP A 495 26.00 -0.86 12.93
C ASP A 495 24.57 -0.42 12.54
N PHE A 496 24.38 0.85 12.15
CA PHE A 496 23.05 1.39 11.79
C PHE A 496 22.72 1.28 10.30
N GLU A 497 21.56 0.70 9.99
CA GLU A 497 20.91 0.80 8.68
C GLU A 497 20.40 2.24 8.47
N TYR A 498 20.95 2.92 7.48
CA TYR A 498 20.52 4.25 7.04
C TYR A 498 19.23 4.14 6.20
N GLU A 499 18.14 4.74 6.65
CA GLU A 499 16.91 4.88 5.85
C GLU A 499 16.25 6.25 6.10
N HIS A 500 16.64 7.29 5.34
CA HIS A 500 16.09 8.67 5.24
C HIS A 500 15.53 9.40 6.49
N SER A 501 15.79 8.87 7.68
CA SER A 501 15.40 9.27 9.02
C SER A 501 16.39 8.59 9.97
N PHE A 502 16.97 9.32 10.92
CA PHE A 502 18.00 8.76 11.80
C PHE A 502 17.31 7.82 12.80
N LYS A 503 17.50 6.51 12.60
CA LYS A 503 17.00 5.47 13.51
C LYS A 503 18.09 5.14 14.51
N LEU A 504 17.86 5.40 15.80
CA LEU A 504 18.77 5.01 16.89
C LEU A 504 18.11 3.89 17.71
N VAL A 505 18.72 2.72 17.69
CA VAL A 505 18.38 1.52 18.47
C VAL A 505 19.52 1.31 19.47
N SER A 506 19.46 1.95 20.63
CA SER A 506 20.44 1.65 21.69
C SER A 506 20.02 2.14 23.09
N ASN A 507 20.56 1.47 24.11
CA ASN A 507 20.49 1.79 25.53
C ASN A 507 20.89 3.26 25.80
N LEU A 508 19.90 4.15 25.86
CA LEU A 508 20.07 5.62 25.99
C LEU A 508 20.47 6.09 27.41
N LYS A 509 20.77 5.20 28.35
CA LYS A 509 21.06 5.61 29.74
C LYS A 509 22.40 6.31 29.95
N ASP A 510 23.42 6.02 29.15
CA ASP A 510 24.79 6.46 29.45
C ASP A 510 25.32 7.62 28.56
N GLN A 511 24.63 7.95 27.46
CA GLN A 511 25.10 8.97 26.50
C GLN A 511 24.39 10.33 26.59
N LEU A 512 23.14 10.39 27.03
CA LEU A 512 22.38 11.65 27.14
C LEU A 512 22.59 12.40 28.47
N PHE A 513 23.14 11.74 29.50
CA PHE A 513 23.29 12.29 30.85
C PHE A 513 24.76 12.33 31.30
N LYS A 514 25.65 12.89 30.49
CA LYS A 514 26.93 13.42 31.00
C LYS A 514 26.92 14.95 30.87
N PRO A 515 27.35 15.66 31.93
CA PRO A 515 27.29 17.13 31.99
C PRO A 515 28.15 17.81 30.93
#